data_AF-A0A2S7PU96-F1
#
_entry.id   AF-A0A2S7PU96-F1
#
_cell.length_a   1.000
_cell.length_b   1.000
_cell.length_c   1.000
_cell.angle_alpha   90.00
_cell.angle_beta   90.00
_cell.angle_gamma   90.00
#
_symmetry.space_group_name_H-M   'P 1'
#
loop_
_entity.id
_entity.type
_entity.pdbx_description
1 polymer ?
#
loop_
_entity_poly.entity_id
_entity_poly.type
_entity_poly.pdbx_seq_one_letter_code
_entity_poly.pdbx_strand_id
1 'polypeptide(L)'
;MAPPMYKDYPLNVINTPKFTTGKQAPRIQLATDRSDFVGYCLAWVDCVDQHHHYEETEFFPALDKAAGKTGLMAGAVDQHAEFHDGLEKFRNYLKDRGHKFSAEELIAIMDSFSQHLHNHLKEEPPAIAELARFNTPGTPIDILAIAAAAGKKQVNLPFLLNTLPVFFLNMESVQFENGLWHNKFPPVNKPLKWVLTRGAPMLQSRYWRFSSCTTDGEFKQLEV
;
A
#
# COMPACT_ATOMS: atom_id res chain seq x y z
N MET A 1 0.40 -33.20 5.18
CA MET A 1 0.06 -32.01 4.37
C MET A 1 -0.82 -31.11 5.22
N ALA A 2 -0.40 -29.87 5.47
CA ALA A 2 -1.29 -28.89 6.09
C ALA A 2 -2.44 -28.58 5.12
N PRO A 3 -3.69 -28.48 5.59
CA PRO A 3 -4.82 -28.14 4.72
C PRO A 3 -4.62 -26.74 4.11
N PRO A 4 -5.14 -26.47 2.90
CA PRO A 4 -5.08 -25.15 2.29
C PRO A 4 -5.74 -24.11 3.20
N MET A 5 -5.05 -22.99 3.39
CA MET A 5 -5.40 -21.93 4.34
C MET A 5 -6.72 -21.21 4.02
N TYR A 6 -7.25 -21.40 2.80
CA TYR A 6 -8.47 -20.76 2.32
C TYR A 6 -9.38 -21.81 1.70
N LYS A 7 -10.46 -22.16 2.42
CA LYS A 7 -11.56 -22.96 1.87
C LYS A 7 -12.85 -22.16 1.70
N ASP A 8 -12.94 -20.94 2.23
CA ASP A 8 -14.21 -20.23 2.30
C ASP A 8 -14.09 -18.79 1.77
N TYR A 9 -14.81 -18.57 0.68
CA TYR A 9 -15.19 -17.31 0.00
C TYR A 9 -14.12 -16.57 -0.85
N PRO A 10 -14.50 -16.07 -2.06
CA PRO A 10 -13.69 -15.07 -2.74
C PRO A 10 -13.56 -13.86 -1.83
N LEU A 11 -12.39 -13.21 -1.82
CA LEU A 11 -12.12 -11.94 -1.14
C LEU A 11 -13.35 -11.03 -1.30
N ASN A 12 -14.19 -10.92 -0.26
CA ASN A 12 -15.36 -10.08 -0.33
C ASN A 12 -14.86 -8.64 -0.39
N VAL A 13 -14.89 -8.05 -1.58
CA VAL A 13 -14.58 -6.64 -1.78
C VAL A 13 -15.57 -5.83 -0.95
N ILE A 14 -15.11 -5.29 0.17
CA ILE A 14 -15.93 -4.46 1.04
C ILE A 14 -16.14 -3.12 0.33
N ASN A 15 -17.40 -2.68 0.26
CA ASN A 15 -17.76 -1.34 -0.19
C ASN A 15 -17.10 -0.32 0.76
N THR A 16 -15.97 0.24 0.33
CA THR A 16 -15.37 1.40 0.98
C THR A 16 -16.31 2.60 0.75
N PRO A 17 -16.68 3.35 1.81
CA PRO A 17 -17.54 4.52 1.64
C PRO A 17 -16.92 5.46 0.61
N LYS A 18 -17.76 6.03 -0.27
CA LYS A 18 -17.39 7.06 -1.25
C LYS A 18 -16.39 8.02 -0.62
N PHE A 19 -15.24 8.15 -1.27
CA PHE A 19 -14.10 8.94 -0.85
C PHE A 19 -14.52 10.25 -0.17
N THR A 20 -14.20 10.38 1.12
CA THR A 20 -14.00 11.71 1.69
C THR A 20 -12.50 11.96 1.79
N THR A 21 -11.87 11.98 0.62
CA THR A 21 -10.45 12.30 0.42
C THR A 21 -10.12 13.66 1.03
N GLY A 22 -8.89 13.81 1.52
CA GLY A 22 -8.31 15.13 1.79
C GLY A 22 -8.80 15.88 3.04
N LYS A 23 -9.57 15.26 3.95
CA LYS A 23 -10.05 15.93 5.18
C LYS A 23 -8.94 16.44 6.11
N GLN A 24 -7.72 15.89 6.05
CA GLN A 24 -6.58 16.38 6.84
C GLN A 24 -6.05 17.72 6.30
N ALA A 25 -5.81 17.85 5.00
CA ALA A 25 -5.11 19.01 4.42
C ALA A 25 -5.70 20.39 4.80
N PRO A 26 -7.03 20.61 4.80
CA PRO A 26 -7.64 21.87 5.23
C PRO A 26 -7.48 22.18 6.73
N ARG A 27 -7.19 21.17 7.56
CA ARG A 27 -7.09 21.32 9.02
C ARG A 27 -5.66 21.64 9.48
N ILE A 28 -4.66 21.52 8.60
CA ILE A 28 -3.25 21.72 8.92
C ILE A 28 -2.83 23.17 8.71
N GLN A 29 -2.71 23.90 9.82
CA GLN A 29 -2.54 25.36 9.83
C GLN A 29 -1.08 25.78 10.09
N LEU A 30 -0.36 25.13 11.01
CA LEU A 30 1.01 25.53 11.35
C LEU A 30 2.00 25.16 10.25
N ALA A 31 2.91 26.07 9.90
CA ALA A 31 3.89 25.85 8.82
C ALA A 31 4.77 24.61 9.04
N THR A 32 5.10 24.30 10.30
CA THR A 32 5.84 23.09 10.69
C THR A 32 5.03 21.82 10.39
N ASP A 33 3.75 21.79 10.77
CA ASP A 33 2.87 20.64 10.54
C ASP A 33 2.60 20.45 9.05
N ARG A 34 2.50 21.54 8.29
CA ARG A 34 2.37 21.50 6.83
C ARG A 34 3.60 20.93 6.15
N SER A 35 4.81 21.23 6.66
CA SER A 35 6.05 20.65 6.14
C SER A 35 6.13 19.15 6.41
N ASP A 36 5.77 18.73 7.63
CA ASP A 36 5.75 17.32 7.99
C ASP A 36 4.69 16.53 7.23
N PHE A 37 3.52 17.14 6.97
CA PHE A 37 2.46 16.55 6.17
C PHE A 37 2.89 16.35 4.72
N VAL A 38 3.61 17.32 4.14
CA VAL A 38 4.23 17.14 2.81
C VAL A 38 5.19 15.95 2.82
N GLY A 39 6.02 15.80 3.87
CA GLY A 39 6.90 14.65 4.03
C GLY A 39 6.15 13.32 4.08
N TYR A 40 5.05 13.26 4.84
CA TYR A 40 4.15 12.09 4.89
C TYR A 40 3.55 11.77 3.51
N CYS A 41 3.01 12.78 2.82
CA CYS A 41 2.43 12.60 1.50
C CYS A 41 3.47 12.11 0.48
N LEU A 42 4.69 12.65 0.49
CA LEU A 42 5.76 12.20 -0.40
C LEU A 42 6.22 10.78 -0.09
N ALA A 43 6.26 10.37 1.19
CA ALA A 43 6.52 8.99 1.55
C ALA A 43 5.43 8.03 1.05
N TRP A 44 4.17 8.47 1.05
CA TRP A 44 3.07 7.72 0.43
C TRP A 44 3.25 7.58 -1.10
N VAL A 45 3.67 8.63 -1.80
CA VAL A 45 3.98 8.51 -3.24
C VAL A 45 5.12 7.53 -3.49
N ASP A 46 6.22 7.64 -2.74
CA ASP A 46 7.35 6.72 -2.85
C ASP A 46 6.94 5.27 -2.59
N CYS A 47 6.01 5.06 -1.65
CA CYS A 47 5.44 3.74 -1.36
C CYS A 47 4.70 3.16 -2.57
N VAL A 48 3.82 3.94 -3.20
CA VAL A 48 3.05 3.51 -4.38
C VAL A 48 3.97 3.23 -5.58
N ASP A 49 4.91 4.13 -5.88
CA ASP A 49 5.83 3.95 -7.00
C ASP A 49 6.72 2.72 -6.82
N GLN A 50 7.24 2.53 -5.60
CA GLN A 50 8.08 1.38 -5.31
C GLN A 50 7.29 0.07 -5.33
N HIS A 51 6.02 0.09 -4.90
CA HIS A 51 5.11 -1.05 -4.94
C HIS A 51 4.85 -1.51 -6.38
N HIS A 52 4.48 -0.61 -7.28
CA HIS A 52 4.23 -1.00 -8.67
C HIS A 52 5.52 -1.36 -9.41
N HIS A 53 6.64 -0.67 -9.11
CA HIS A 53 7.92 -1.05 -9.68
C HIS A 53 8.29 -2.48 -9.30
N TYR A 54 8.09 -2.86 -8.04
CA TYR A 54 8.22 -4.24 -7.56
C TYR A 54 7.31 -5.20 -8.32
N GLU A 55 6.05 -4.83 -8.51
CA GLU A 55 5.08 -5.67 -9.19
C GLU A 55 5.47 -5.94 -10.65
N GLU A 56 5.73 -4.88 -11.40
CA GLU A 56 5.98 -4.95 -12.83
C GLU A 56 7.34 -5.56 -13.18
N THR A 57 8.36 -5.37 -12.33
CA THR A 57 9.72 -5.85 -12.61
C THR A 57 10.05 -7.20 -11.98
N GLU A 58 9.34 -7.58 -10.91
CA GLU A 58 9.66 -8.78 -10.14
C GLU A 58 8.47 -9.71 -9.95
N PHE A 59 7.37 -9.23 -9.37
CA PHE A 59 6.27 -10.11 -8.97
C PHE A 59 5.48 -10.65 -10.16
N PHE A 60 4.95 -9.79 -11.02
CA PHE A 60 4.15 -10.20 -12.18
C PHE A 60 4.95 -11.08 -13.16
N PRO A 61 6.22 -10.78 -13.51
CA PRO A 61 7.03 -11.68 -14.33
C PRO A 61 7.26 -13.05 -13.67
N ALA A 62 7.39 -13.11 -12.34
CA ALA A 62 7.54 -14.38 -11.63
C ALA A 62 6.25 -15.21 -11.63
N LEU A 63 5.07 -14.56 -11.58
CA LEU A 63 3.77 -15.23 -11.74
C LEU A 63 3.61 -15.82 -13.14
N ASP A 64 3.91 -15.03 -14.18
CA ASP A 64 3.91 -15.47 -15.58
C ASP A 64 4.79 -16.71 -15.77
N LYS A 65 6.04 -16.65 -15.26
CA LYS A 65 6.98 -17.77 -15.30
C LYS A 65 6.46 -19.01 -14.58
N ALA A 66 5.91 -18.85 -13.38
CA ALA A 66 5.40 -19.97 -12.58
C ALA A 66 4.19 -20.65 -13.23
N ALA A 67 3.33 -19.87 -13.89
CA ALA A 67 2.15 -20.37 -14.60
C ALA A 67 2.44 -20.85 -16.03
N GLY A 68 3.63 -20.58 -16.57
CA GLY A 68 3.97 -20.85 -17.98
C GLY A 68 3.10 -20.05 -18.96
N LYS A 69 2.71 -18.83 -18.58
CA LYS A 69 1.88 -17.90 -19.35
C LYS A 69 2.55 -16.53 -19.42
N THR A 70 2.01 -15.64 -20.23
CA THR A 70 2.47 -14.25 -20.30
C THR A 70 1.27 -13.32 -20.19
N GLY A 71 1.48 -12.15 -19.60
CA GLY A 71 0.48 -11.10 -19.50
C GLY A 71 -0.67 -11.43 -18.53
N LEU A 72 -0.43 -12.28 -17.53
CA LEU A 72 -1.47 -12.64 -16.55
C LEU A 72 -1.97 -11.43 -15.76
N MET A 73 -1.10 -10.45 -15.55
CA MET A 73 -1.38 -9.21 -14.80
C MET A 73 -1.35 -7.96 -15.69
N ALA A 74 -1.50 -8.11 -17.02
CA ALA A 74 -1.45 -6.95 -17.94
C ALA A 74 -2.51 -5.88 -17.60
N GLY A 75 -3.70 -6.29 -17.15
CA GLY A 75 -4.73 -5.35 -16.70
C GLY A 75 -4.33 -4.52 -15.48
N ALA A 76 -3.54 -5.07 -14.55
CA ALA A 76 -3.02 -4.30 -13.42
C ALA A 76 -1.99 -3.27 -13.88
N VAL A 77 -1.13 -3.62 -14.84
CA VAL A 77 -0.17 -2.68 -15.46
C VAL A 77 -0.91 -1.55 -16.18
N ASP A 78 -1.94 -1.86 -16.96
CA ASP A 78 -2.77 -0.85 -17.62
C ASP A 78 -3.42 0.09 -16.58
N GLN A 79 -3.92 -0.47 -15.48
CA GLN A 79 -4.49 0.31 -14.38
C GLN A 79 -3.47 1.19 -13.65
N HIS A 80 -2.22 0.75 -13.46
CA HIS A 80 -1.17 1.61 -12.91
C HIS A 80 -0.99 2.87 -13.78
N ALA A 81 -0.93 2.68 -15.10
CA ALA A 81 -0.78 3.77 -16.05
C ALA A 81 -1.94 4.78 -15.99
N GLU A 82 -3.17 4.34 -15.68
CA GLU A 82 -4.34 5.24 -15.59
C GLU A 82 -4.23 6.31 -14.50
N PHE A 83 -3.47 6.06 -13.42
CA PHE A 83 -3.36 7.01 -12.30
C PHE A 83 -1.95 7.55 -12.05
N HIS A 84 -0.92 6.99 -12.68
CA HIS A 84 0.47 7.43 -12.53
C HIS A 84 0.68 8.90 -12.91
N ASP A 85 0.02 9.40 -13.96
CA ASP A 85 0.11 10.83 -14.32
C ASP A 85 -0.42 11.76 -13.20
N GLY A 86 -1.52 11.37 -12.55
CA GLY A 86 -2.08 12.12 -11.43
C GLY A 86 -1.22 12.02 -10.17
N LEU A 87 -0.62 10.85 -9.94
CA LEU A 87 0.32 10.61 -8.86
C LEU A 87 1.59 11.47 -9.01
N GLU A 88 2.14 11.57 -10.22
CA GLU A 88 3.27 12.43 -10.54
C GLU A 88 2.92 13.92 -10.41
N LYS A 89 1.71 14.32 -10.82
CA LYS A 89 1.22 15.68 -10.57
C LYS A 89 1.16 16.00 -9.07
N PHE A 90 0.68 15.06 -8.25
CA PHE A 90 0.63 15.19 -6.80
C PHE A 90 2.03 15.34 -6.19
N ARG A 91 2.98 14.50 -6.60
CA ARG A 91 4.39 14.56 -6.22
C ARG A 91 5.01 15.91 -6.54
N ASN A 92 4.89 16.35 -7.79
CA ASN A 92 5.53 17.56 -8.28
C ASN A 92 4.95 18.82 -7.62
N TYR A 93 3.63 18.86 -7.43
CA TYR A 93 2.98 19.93 -6.70
C TYR A 93 3.48 20.06 -5.26
N LEU A 94 3.61 18.95 -4.54
CA LEU A 94 4.12 18.94 -3.16
C LEU A 94 5.60 19.34 -3.07
N LYS A 95 6.43 18.89 -4.03
CA LYS A 95 7.85 19.28 -4.11
C LYS A 95 8.03 20.77 -4.40
N ASP A 96 7.23 21.33 -5.31
CA ASP A 96 7.28 22.74 -5.68
C ASP A 96 6.75 23.65 -4.55
N ARG A 97 5.56 23.35 -4.03
CA ARG A 97 4.88 24.21 -3.07
C ARG A 97 5.37 24.02 -1.63
N GLY A 98 5.86 22.84 -1.28
CA GLY A 98 6.23 22.48 0.09
C GLY A 98 5.11 22.84 1.08
N HIS A 99 5.45 23.44 2.21
CA HIS A 99 4.49 23.87 3.22
C HIS A 99 3.47 24.93 2.75
N LYS A 100 3.66 25.52 1.56
CA LYS A 100 2.77 26.55 0.98
C LYS A 100 1.71 25.97 0.04
N PHE A 101 1.47 24.66 0.10
CA PHE A 101 0.42 24.01 -0.70
C PHE A 101 -0.97 24.62 -0.42
N SER A 102 -1.77 24.91 -1.44
CA SER A 102 -3.22 25.06 -1.25
C SER A 102 -3.84 23.69 -0.97
N ALA A 103 -4.66 23.60 0.09
CA ALA A 103 -5.39 22.37 0.40
C ALA A 103 -6.44 22.05 -0.67
N GLU A 104 -7.07 23.08 -1.23
CA GLU A 104 -8.03 22.95 -2.34
C GLU A 104 -7.36 22.39 -3.60
N GLU A 105 -6.22 22.96 -4.00
CA GLU A 105 -5.47 22.46 -5.16
C GLU A 105 -4.96 21.03 -4.93
N LEU A 106 -4.50 20.72 -3.71
CA LEU A 106 -4.04 19.38 -3.36
C LEU A 106 -5.17 18.35 -3.49
N ILE A 107 -6.36 18.68 -2.99
CA ILE A 107 -7.56 17.83 -3.09
C ILE A 107 -7.97 17.66 -4.55
N ALA A 108 -7.99 18.74 -5.34
CA ALA A 108 -8.31 18.67 -6.76
C ALA A 108 -7.35 17.76 -7.54
N ILE A 109 -6.07 17.73 -7.16
CA ILE A 109 -5.10 16.78 -7.72
C ILE A 109 -5.39 15.35 -7.25
N MET A 110 -5.70 15.14 -5.97
CA MET A 110 -6.08 13.79 -5.48
C MET A 110 -7.32 13.26 -6.21
N ASP A 111 -8.32 14.10 -6.41
CA ASP A 111 -9.57 13.72 -7.08
C ASP A 111 -9.36 13.37 -8.56
N SER A 112 -8.30 13.86 -9.20
CA SER A 112 -8.02 13.52 -10.60
C SER A 112 -7.54 12.08 -10.81
N PHE A 113 -7.14 11.37 -9.75
CA PHE A 113 -6.62 10.00 -9.87
C PHE A 113 -7.20 9.01 -8.84
N SER A 114 -7.93 9.48 -7.82
CA SER A 114 -8.43 8.65 -6.72
C SER A 114 -9.35 7.51 -7.17
N GLN A 115 -10.19 7.74 -8.19
CA GLN A 115 -11.09 6.70 -8.71
C GLN A 115 -10.33 5.60 -9.46
N HIS A 116 -9.32 5.94 -10.25
CA HIS A 116 -8.48 4.97 -10.94
C HIS A 116 -7.66 4.14 -9.94
N LEU A 117 -7.04 4.79 -8.95
CA LEU A 117 -6.37 4.12 -7.85
C LEU A 117 -7.32 3.17 -7.09
N HIS A 118 -8.57 3.59 -6.83
CA HIS A 118 -9.57 2.75 -6.17
C HIS A 118 -9.88 1.49 -6.96
N ASN A 119 -10.09 1.64 -8.27
CA ASN A 119 -10.41 0.52 -9.15
C ASN A 119 -9.26 -0.48 -9.14
N HIS A 120 -8.01 -0.01 -9.26
CA HIS A 120 -6.82 -0.83 -9.15
C HIS A 120 -6.76 -1.62 -7.84
N LEU A 121 -6.86 -0.94 -6.69
CA LEU A 121 -6.81 -1.57 -5.36
C LEU A 121 -7.95 -2.58 -5.13
N LYS A 122 -9.07 -2.42 -5.84
CA LYS A 122 -10.21 -3.32 -5.79
C LYS A 122 -10.06 -4.54 -6.71
N GLU A 123 -9.51 -4.35 -7.89
CA GLU A 123 -9.52 -5.35 -8.97
C GLU A 123 -8.27 -6.24 -8.99
N GLU A 124 -7.13 -5.74 -8.51
CA GLU A 124 -5.90 -6.52 -8.51
C GLU A 124 -5.94 -7.73 -7.56
N PRO A 125 -6.36 -7.62 -6.28
CA PRO A 125 -6.39 -8.78 -5.38
C PRO A 125 -7.21 -9.98 -5.89
N PRO A 126 -8.44 -9.82 -6.42
CA PRO A 126 -9.16 -10.95 -7.01
C PRO A 126 -8.48 -11.46 -8.29
N ALA A 127 -7.87 -10.61 -9.13
CA ALA A 127 -7.11 -11.06 -10.30
C ALA A 127 -5.92 -11.96 -9.90
N ILE A 128 -5.19 -11.60 -8.85
CA ILE A 128 -4.13 -12.43 -8.26
C ILE A 128 -4.71 -13.75 -7.73
N ALA A 129 -5.83 -13.70 -7.00
CA ALA A 129 -6.46 -14.90 -6.44
C ALA A 129 -6.92 -15.88 -7.53
N GLU A 130 -7.41 -15.38 -8.67
CA GLU A 130 -7.80 -16.20 -9.81
C GLU A 130 -6.65 -17.00 -10.42
N LEU A 131 -5.39 -16.57 -10.24
CA LEU A 131 -4.22 -17.31 -10.71
C LEU A 131 -4.06 -18.67 -10.03
N ALA A 132 -4.79 -18.94 -8.94
CA ALA A 132 -4.88 -20.26 -8.32
C ALA A 132 -5.29 -21.36 -9.31
N ARG A 133 -6.00 -21.03 -10.40
CA ARG A 133 -6.35 -21.97 -11.47
C ARG A 133 -5.13 -22.60 -12.18
N PHE A 134 -3.96 -21.94 -12.12
CA PHE A 134 -2.71 -22.45 -12.69
C PHE A 134 -1.93 -23.35 -11.71
N ASN A 135 -2.30 -23.36 -10.43
CA ASN A 135 -1.67 -24.22 -9.43
C ASN A 135 -2.25 -25.64 -9.52
N THR A 136 -1.47 -26.56 -10.09
CA THR A 136 -1.89 -27.96 -10.28
C THR A 136 -0.90 -28.93 -9.62
N PRO A 137 -1.25 -30.21 -9.38
CA PRO A 137 -0.29 -31.19 -8.87
C PRO A 137 0.96 -31.37 -9.74
N GLY A 138 0.84 -31.17 -11.06
CA GLY A 138 1.97 -31.25 -11.99
C GLY A 138 2.76 -29.94 -12.13
N THR A 139 2.19 -28.82 -11.69
CA THR A 139 2.82 -27.49 -11.70
C THR A 139 2.40 -26.74 -10.44
N PRO A 140 2.93 -27.12 -9.27
CA PRO A 140 2.58 -26.46 -8.03
C PRO A 140 3.15 -25.04 -8.02
N ILE A 141 2.31 -24.07 -7.67
CA ILE A 141 2.69 -22.65 -7.57
C ILE A 141 2.55 -22.21 -6.12
N ASP A 142 3.66 -21.79 -5.52
CA ASP A 142 3.69 -21.16 -4.20
C ASP A 142 3.80 -19.64 -4.37
N ILE A 143 2.65 -18.97 -4.45
CA ILE A 143 2.59 -17.53 -4.65
C ILE A 143 3.21 -16.74 -3.49
N LEU A 144 3.15 -17.27 -2.26
CA LEU A 144 3.73 -16.61 -1.09
C LEU A 144 5.26 -16.69 -1.14
N ALA A 145 5.81 -17.83 -1.57
CA ALA A 145 7.26 -17.94 -1.80
C ALA A 145 7.73 -17.03 -2.94
N ILE A 146 6.93 -16.90 -4.01
CA ILE A 146 7.20 -15.96 -5.12
C ILE A 146 7.24 -14.52 -4.60
N ALA A 147 6.20 -14.08 -3.88
CA ALA A 147 6.12 -12.74 -3.30
C ALA A 147 7.28 -12.48 -2.32
N ALA A 148 7.62 -13.44 -1.47
CA ALA A 148 8.73 -13.32 -0.53
C ALA A 148 10.10 -13.21 -1.24
N ALA A 149 10.31 -13.96 -2.33
CA ALA A 149 11.55 -13.91 -3.10
C ALA A 149 11.68 -12.59 -3.88
N ALA A 150 10.59 -12.14 -4.50
CA ALA A 150 10.54 -10.86 -5.21
C ALA A 150 10.72 -9.68 -4.26
N GLY A 151 10.00 -9.67 -3.12
CA GLY A 151 10.06 -8.58 -2.14
C GLY A 151 11.43 -8.41 -1.49
N LYS A 152 12.21 -9.49 -1.30
CA LYS A 152 13.59 -9.41 -0.79
C LYS A 152 14.51 -8.53 -1.64
N LYS A 153 14.27 -8.43 -2.95
CA LYS A 153 15.07 -7.61 -3.87
C LYS A 153 14.81 -6.10 -3.69
N GLN A 154 13.69 -5.74 -3.06
CA GLN A 154 13.25 -4.36 -2.88
C GLN A 154 13.66 -3.77 -1.53
N VAL A 155 14.15 -4.61 -0.61
CA VAL A 155 14.53 -4.17 0.72
C VAL A 155 15.79 -3.31 0.64
N ASN A 156 15.60 -2.01 0.80
CA ASN A 156 16.65 -1.00 0.91
C ASN A 156 16.30 0.00 2.02
N LEU A 157 17.22 0.91 2.33
CA LEU A 157 16.98 1.88 3.41
C LEU A 157 15.76 2.80 3.15
N PRO A 158 15.57 3.37 1.94
CA PRO A 158 14.35 4.11 1.61
C PRO A 158 13.06 3.30 1.82
N PHE A 159 13.03 2.03 1.41
CA PHE A 159 11.89 1.14 1.62
C PHE A 159 11.57 0.96 3.11
N LEU A 160 12.60 0.73 3.93
CA LEU A 160 12.44 0.55 5.37
C LEU A 160 11.93 1.81 6.06
N LEU A 161 12.39 2.99 5.62
CA LEU A 161 12.08 4.26 6.29
C LEU A 161 10.81 4.93 5.78
N ASN A 162 10.48 4.82 4.50
CA ASN A 162 9.41 5.59 3.86
C ASN A 162 8.24 4.70 3.40
N THR A 163 8.52 3.49 2.92
CA THR A 163 7.50 2.60 2.33
C THR A 163 6.83 1.71 3.38
N LEU A 164 7.61 0.99 4.18
CA LEU A 164 7.06 0.09 5.21
C LEU A 164 6.17 0.78 6.24
N PRO A 165 6.52 1.98 6.77
CA PRO A 165 5.64 2.67 7.68
C PRO A 165 4.31 3.07 7.05
N VAL A 166 4.27 3.40 5.75
CA VAL A 166 3.01 3.70 5.05
C VAL A 166 2.07 2.49 5.08
N PHE A 167 2.57 1.29 4.78
CA PHE A 167 1.76 0.07 4.86
C PHE A 167 1.26 -0.21 6.28
N PHE A 168 2.17 -0.27 7.26
CA PHE A 168 1.80 -0.74 8.60
C PHE A 168 1.04 0.28 9.43
N LEU A 169 1.28 1.57 9.21
CA LEU A 169 0.61 2.63 9.98
C LEU A 169 -0.67 3.14 9.33
N ASN A 170 -1.05 2.60 8.17
CA ASN A 170 -2.36 2.86 7.54
C ASN A 170 -3.24 1.61 7.39
N MET A 171 -2.81 0.47 7.91
CA MET A 171 -3.55 -0.78 7.87
C MET A 171 -4.17 -1.06 9.24
N GLU A 172 -5.49 -0.92 9.34
CA GLU A 172 -6.21 -1.33 10.54
C GLU A 172 -6.23 -2.87 10.60
N SER A 173 -5.82 -3.41 11.74
CA SER A 173 -5.65 -4.85 11.92
C SER A 173 -6.43 -5.42 13.10
N VAL A 174 -6.91 -4.58 14.03
CA VAL A 174 -7.53 -5.00 15.29
C VAL A 174 -9.01 -5.31 15.11
N GLN A 175 -9.74 -4.47 14.39
CA GLN A 175 -11.20 -4.59 14.21
C GLN A 175 -11.58 -5.09 12.82
N PHE A 176 -10.78 -4.74 11.81
CA PHE A 176 -10.98 -5.12 10.43
C PHE A 176 -11.00 -6.65 10.30
N GLU A 177 -12.02 -7.16 9.62
CA GLU A 177 -12.33 -8.59 9.50
C GLU A 177 -12.30 -9.33 10.84
N ASN A 178 -12.89 -8.73 11.88
CA ASN A 178 -12.94 -9.28 13.24
C ASN A 178 -11.55 -9.57 13.83
N GLY A 179 -10.54 -8.76 13.45
CA GLY A 179 -9.17 -8.88 13.95
C GLY A 179 -8.39 -10.05 13.34
N LEU A 180 -8.85 -10.61 12.22
CA LEU A 180 -8.19 -11.73 11.53
C LEU A 180 -6.71 -11.47 11.27
N TRP A 181 -6.37 -10.23 10.92
CA TRP A 181 -5.04 -9.82 10.48
C TRP A 181 -4.11 -9.40 11.62
N HIS A 182 -4.64 -9.02 12.78
CA HIS A 182 -3.89 -8.43 13.88
C HIS A 182 -2.62 -9.21 14.25
N ASN A 183 -2.74 -10.53 14.30
CA ASN A 183 -1.66 -11.45 14.67
C ASN A 183 -1.12 -12.28 13.50
N LYS A 184 -1.65 -12.10 12.29
CA LYS A 184 -1.25 -12.86 11.09
C LYS A 184 -0.36 -12.07 10.14
N PHE A 185 -0.52 -10.75 10.09
CA PHE A 185 0.25 -9.88 9.22
C PHE A 185 0.99 -8.78 10.02
N PRO A 186 2.23 -8.43 9.64
CA PRO A 186 3.09 -9.18 8.72
C PRO A 186 3.50 -10.55 9.34
N PRO A 187 3.73 -11.59 8.52
CA PRO A 187 4.07 -12.94 8.99
C PRO A 187 5.55 -13.04 9.41
N VAL A 188 5.94 -12.23 10.39
CA VAL A 188 7.30 -12.17 10.93
C VAL A 188 7.32 -12.45 12.43
N ASN A 189 8.49 -12.74 12.98
CA ASN A 189 8.63 -12.92 14.43
C ASN A 189 8.38 -11.61 15.21
N LYS A 190 8.06 -11.72 16.51
CA LYS A 190 7.70 -10.56 17.35
C LYS A 190 8.77 -9.45 17.37
N PRO A 191 10.08 -9.75 17.51
CA PRO A 191 11.11 -8.72 17.47
C PRO A 191 11.12 -7.95 16.14
N LEU A 192 11.05 -8.65 15.01
CA LEU A 192 11.02 -7.99 13.70
C LEU A 192 9.73 -7.19 13.51
N LYS A 193 8.57 -7.72 13.93
CA LYS A 193 7.31 -6.98 13.90
C LYS A 193 7.43 -5.66 14.68
N TRP A 194 8.01 -5.70 15.88
CA TRP A 194 8.23 -4.50 16.69
C TRP A 194 9.12 -3.47 15.97
N VAL A 195 10.21 -3.92 15.33
CA VAL A 195 11.07 -3.03 14.54
C VAL A 195 10.29 -2.40 13.38
N LEU A 196 9.48 -3.18 12.67
CA LEU A 196 8.72 -2.71 11.51
C LEU A 196 7.60 -1.73 11.89
N THR A 197 6.85 -2.00 12.96
CA THR A 197 5.68 -1.19 13.32
C THR A 197 5.97 -0.08 14.32
N ARG A 198 7.09 -0.14 15.05
CA ARG A 198 7.48 0.86 16.05
C ARG A 198 8.87 1.43 15.80
N GLY A 199 9.89 0.59 15.67
CA GLY A 199 11.28 1.02 15.56
C GLY A 199 11.58 1.92 14.35
N ALA A 200 11.28 1.46 13.14
CA ALA A 200 11.51 2.22 11.91
C ALA A 200 10.72 3.53 11.87
N PRO A 201 9.40 3.55 12.20
CA PRO A 201 8.65 4.79 12.32
C PRO A 201 9.25 5.81 13.30
N MET A 202 9.88 5.40 14.40
CA MET A 202 10.45 6.35 15.36
C MET A 202 11.49 7.30 14.74
N LEU A 203 12.17 6.89 13.67
CA LEU A 203 13.19 7.71 13.00
C LEU A 203 12.62 8.92 12.25
N GLN A 204 11.36 8.85 11.84
CA GLN A 204 10.63 9.94 11.16
C GLN A 204 9.24 10.15 11.77
N SER A 205 9.14 10.05 13.10
CA SER A 205 7.86 10.12 13.84
C SER A 205 6.99 11.33 13.49
N ARG A 206 7.62 12.44 13.12
CA ARG A 206 6.95 13.67 12.67
C ARG A 206 6.05 13.50 11.44
N TYR A 207 6.37 12.57 10.53
CA TYR A 207 5.54 12.25 9.36
C TYR A 207 4.43 11.27 9.75
N TRP A 208 4.78 10.26 10.53
CA TRP A 208 3.88 9.15 10.85
C TRP A 208 2.74 9.51 11.79
N ARG A 209 2.77 10.70 12.41
CA ARG A 209 1.61 11.21 13.14
C ARG A 209 0.38 11.38 12.22
N PHE A 210 0.57 11.62 10.92
CA PHE A 210 -0.52 11.80 9.95
C PHE A 210 -1.15 10.50 9.42
N SER A 211 -0.60 9.33 9.77
CA SER A 211 -1.14 8.03 9.36
C SER A 211 -2.56 7.76 9.92
N SER A 212 -3.27 6.76 9.40
CA SER A 212 -4.63 6.43 9.86
C SER A 212 -4.70 5.49 11.07
N CYS A 213 -3.59 4.80 11.39
CA CYS A 213 -3.53 3.82 12.47
C CYS A 213 -2.40 4.09 13.48
N THR A 214 -2.57 3.56 14.68
CA THR A 214 -1.52 3.48 15.71
C THR A 214 -0.47 2.43 15.33
N THR A 215 0.66 2.39 16.05
CA THR A 215 1.66 1.33 15.89
C THR A 215 1.15 -0.06 16.31
N ASP A 216 0.01 -0.11 16.99
CA ASP A 216 -0.71 -1.33 17.37
C ASP A 216 -1.77 -1.73 16.33
N GLY A 217 -1.97 -0.92 15.28
CA GLY A 217 -2.86 -1.23 14.18
C GLY A 217 -4.33 -0.93 14.46
N GLU A 218 -4.64 -0.10 15.46
CA GLU A 218 -5.98 0.45 15.69
C GLU A 218 -6.16 1.73 14.87
N PHE A 219 -7.38 2.06 14.45
CA PHE A 219 -7.68 3.40 13.94
C PHE A 219 -7.32 4.46 14.98
N LYS A 220 -6.74 5.57 14.53
CA LYS A 220 -6.55 6.77 15.35
C LYS A 220 -7.27 7.96 14.75
N GLN A 221 -7.58 8.94 15.60
CA GLN A 221 -8.03 10.23 15.12
C GLN A 221 -6.92 10.88 14.29
N LEU A 222 -7.26 11.31 13.09
CA LEU A 222 -6.32 11.96 12.19
C LEU A 222 -5.90 13.32 12.74
N GLU A 223 -4.59 13.47 12.93
CA GLU A 223 -3.93 14.71 13.35
C GLU A 223 -4.28 15.89 12.43
N VAL A 224 -4.25 17.08 13.02
CA VAL A 224 -4.50 18.38 12.37
C VAL A 224 -3.32 19.30 12.58
#